data_AF-V7FGB4-F1
#
_entry.id   AF-V7FGB4-F1
#
_cell.length_a   1.000
_cell.length_b   1.000
_cell.length_c   1.000
_cell.angle_alpha   90.00
_cell.angle_beta   90.00
_cell.angle_gamma   90.00
#
_symmetry.space_group_name_H-M   'P 1'
#
loop_
_entity.id
_entity.type
_entity.pdbx_description
1 polymer ?
#
loop_
_entity_poly.entity_id
_entity_poly.type
_entity_poly.pdbx_seq_one_letter_code
_entity_poly.pdbx_strand_id
1 'polypeptide(L)'
;MSYSPVLTIACRTAGEPRWSEWLQLSDTVSASRTIAMSVTVDQSGKLNESWSVGPRSRMLVRDGADGIRRLISADRLLLSWRFGLLSGRGKAEFDLAGVEEAVGRIATTCNTKLP
;
A
#
# COMPACT_ATOMS: atom_id res chain seq x y z
N MET A 1 9.87 -14.53 -16.25
CA MET A 1 8.69 -13.68 -15.95
C MET A 1 9.14 -12.61 -14.98
N SER A 2 9.01 -11.33 -15.34
CA SER A 2 9.25 -10.22 -14.41
C SER A 2 8.08 -10.16 -13.42
N TYR A 3 8.36 -10.29 -12.12
CA TYR A 3 7.36 -10.11 -11.08
C TYR A 3 7.04 -8.63 -10.93
N SER A 4 5.76 -8.28 -10.88
CA SER A 4 5.28 -6.94 -10.55
C SER A 4 4.70 -6.95 -9.14
N PRO A 5 5.05 -5.97 -8.28
CA PRO A 5 4.43 -5.81 -6.97
C PRO A 5 2.90 -5.69 -7.07
N VAL A 6 2.20 -6.29 -6.12
CA VAL A 6 0.73 -6.24 -6.06
C VAL A 6 0.32 -5.36 -4.89
N LEU A 7 -0.42 -4.29 -5.17
CA LEU A 7 -1.12 -3.51 -4.15
C LEU A 7 -2.48 -4.15 -3.89
N THR A 8 -2.86 -4.28 -2.63
CA THR A 8 -4.19 -4.74 -2.25
C THR A 8 -4.73 -3.83 -1.16
N ILE A 9 -6.00 -3.46 -1.31
CA ILE A 9 -6.78 -2.71 -0.34
C ILE A 9 -7.77 -3.68 0.28
N ALA A 10 -7.84 -3.70 1.60
CA ALA A 10 -8.70 -4.60 2.34
C ALA A 10 -9.40 -3.87 3.49
N CYS A 11 -10.55 -4.40 3.88
CA CYS A 11 -11.22 -4.04 5.11
C CYS A 11 -11.49 -5.27 5.98
N ARG A 12 -11.62 -5.04 7.28
CA ARG A 12 -12.01 -6.03 8.28
C ARG A 12 -13.40 -5.68 8.81
N THR A 13 -14.24 -6.68 9.00
CA THR A 13 -15.59 -6.53 9.54
C THR A 13 -15.60 -6.32 11.06
N ALA A 14 -14.50 -6.65 11.74
CA ALA A 14 -14.32 -6.46 13.18
C ALA A 14 -12.88 -6.04 13.51
N GLY A 15 -12.74 -5.26 14.59
CA GLY A 15 -11.46 -4.73 15.06
C GLY A 15 -11.06 -3.42 14.36
N GLU A 16 -10.23 -2.65 15.06
CA GLU A 16 -9.57 -1.48 14.49
C GLU A 16 -8.07 -1.79 14.25
N PRO A 17 -7.48 -1.26 13.17
CA PRO A 17 -8.09 -0.43 12.14
C PRO A 17 -8.91 -1.26 11.13
N ARG A 18 -10.06 -0.73 10.73
CA ARG A 18 -10.93 -1.40 9.75
C ARG A 18 -10.36 -1.51 8.36
N TRP A 19 -9.48 -0.60 7.96
CA TRP A 19 -8.90 -0.53 6.62
C TRP A 19 -7.40 -0.80 6.67
N SER A 20 -6.88 -1.48 5.66
CA SER A 20 -5.45 -1.69 5.48
C SER A 20 -5.12 -1.78 3.99
N GLU A 21 -3.94 -1.30 3.63
CA GLU A 21 -3.33 -1.57 2.33
C GLU A 21 -2.03 -2.35 2.50
N TRP A 22 -1.73 -3.25 1.57
CA TRP A 22 -0.48 -3.98 1.58
C TRP A 22 0.11 -4.14 0.19
N LEU A 23 1.43 -4.04 0.13
CA LEU A 23 2.24 -4.23 -1.06
C LEU A 23 2.97 -5.57 -0.95
N GLN A 24 2.64 -6.51 -1.83
CA GLN A 24 3.31 -7.79 -1.93
C GLN A 24 4.52 -7.72 -2.85
N LEU A 25 5.63 -8.31 -2.42
CA LEU A 25 6.95 -8.23 -3.06
C LEU A 25 7.44 -9.62 -3.51
N SER A 26 8.25 -9.67 -4.58
CA SER A 26 9.02 -10.86 -4.97
C SER A 26 10.11 -11.14 -3.95
N ASP A 27 10.84 -10.09 -3.60
CA ASP A 27 12.07 -10.16 -2.85
C ASP A 27 11.85 -9.72 -1.41
N THR A 28 12.64 -10.30 -0.51
CA THR A 28 12.59 -9.99 0.91
C THR A 28 13.22 -8.61 1.17
N VAL A 29 12.62 -7.84 2.07
CA VAL A 29 13.27 -6.64 2.64
C VAL A 29 14.13 -7.01 3.85
N SER A 30 15.22 -6.28 4.04
CA SER A 30 16.13 -6.46 5.19
C SER A 30 15.58 -5.88 6.51
N ALA A 31 14.44 -5.20 6.47
CA ALA A 31 13.77 -4.65 7.65
C ALA A 31 12.96 -5.74 8.38
N SER A 32 12.98 -5.71 9.71
CA SER A 32 12.34 -6.73 10.56
C SER A 32 11.02 -6.30 11.21
N ARG A 33 10.73 -4.98 11.28
CA ARG A 33 9.50 -4.45 11.90
C ARG A 33 8.80 -3.44 11.01
N THR A 34 9.51 -2.40 10.61
CA THR A 34 8.98 -1.36 9.74
C THR A 34 9.99 -0.99 8.67
N ILE A 35 9.50 -0.42 7.57
CA ILE A 35 10.30 0.06 6.45
C ILE A 35 9.87 1.48 6.08
N ALA A 36 10.86 2.31 5.75
CA ALA A 36 10.61 3.62 5.20
C ALA A 36 10.12 3.51 3.74
N MET A 37 8.97 4.11 3.49
CA MET A 37 8.35 4.21 2.18
C MET A 37 8.42 5.66 1.71
N SER A 38 8.66 5.85 0.41
CA SER A 38 8.34 7.10 -0.26
C SER A 38 7.10 6.87 -1.12
N VAL A 39 6.07 7.66 -0.85
CA VAL A 39 4.75 7.60 -1.48
C VAL A 39 4.53 8.89 -2.26
N THR A 40 4.17 8.78 -3.52
CA THR A 40 3.77 9.92 -4.36
C THR A 40 2.43 9.57 -5.00
N VAL A 41 1.44 10.43 -4.79
CA VAL A 41 0.09 10.28 -5.38
C VAL A 41 -0.06 11.35 -6.44
N ASP A 42 -0.34 10.97 -7.67
CA ASP A 42 -0.33 11.87 -8.84
C ASP A 42 0.97 12.69 -8.94
N GLN A 43 0.86 13.99 -9.21
CA GLN A 43 1.97 14.94 -9.25
C GLN A 43 2.18 15.65 -7.89
N SER A 44 1.65 15.08 -6.80
CA SER A 44 1.85 15.65 -5.46
C SER A 44 3.30 15.51 -4.99
N GLY A 45 3.62 16.21 -3.89
CA GLY A 45 4.92 16.07 -3.24
C GLY A 45 5.13 14.67 -2.67
N LYS A 46 6.39 14.22 -2.64
CA LYS A 46 6.78 12.94 -2.03
C LYS A 46 6.53 12.94 -0.52
N LEU A 47 5.74 11.99 -0.05
CA LEU A 47 5.47 11.73 1.36
C LEU A 47 6.37 10.59 1.85
N ASN A 48 6.98 10.77 3.02
CA ASN A 48 7.74 9.70 3.68
C ASN A 48 6.85 9.04 4.72
N GLU A 49 6.68 7.73 4.62
CA GLU A 49 5.84 6.94 5.51
C GLU A 49 6.63 5.77 6.12
N SER A 50 6.10 5.21 7.20
CA SER A 50 6.63 3.98 7.81
C SER A 50 5.57 2.91 7.70
N TRP A 51 5.86 1.84 6.96
CA TRP A 51 4.94 0.71 6.80
C TRP A 51 5.47 -0.48 7.61
N SER A 52 4.57 -1.30 8.14
CA SER A 52 4.92 -2.53 8.86
C SER A 52 5.41 -3.60 7.89
N VAL A 53 6.38 -4.39 8.32
CA VAL A 53 6.86 -5.55 7.56
C VAL A 53 6.06 -6.77 7.99
N GLY A 54 5.29 -7.32 7.05
CA GLY A 54 4.47 -8.51 7.22
C GLY A 54 5.25 -9.82 7.07
N PRO A 55 4.53 -10.94 6.97
CA PRO A 55 5.13 -12.28 6.96
C PRO A 55 6.22 -12.46 5.91
N ARG A 56 7.26 -13.23 6.27
CA ARG A 56 8.40 -13.58 5.40
C ARG A 56 9.17 -12.39 4.83
N SER A 57 8.98 -11.19 5.39
CA SER A 57 9.58 -9.94 4.90
C SER A 57 9.29 -9.63 3.42
N ARG A 58 8.15 -10.11 2.89
CA ARG A 58 7.72 -9.90 1.49
C ARG A 58 6.38 -9.16 1.37
N MET A 59 5.89 -8.60 2.46
CA MET A 59 4.66 -7.84 2.50
C MET A 59 4.92 -6.56 3.29
N LEU A 60 4.56 -5.41 2.73
CA LEU A 60 4.63 -4.13 3.40
C LEU A 60 3.20 -3.69 3.67
N VAL A 61 2.83 -3.47 4.94
CA VAL A 61 1.46 -3.23 5.37
C VAL A 61 1.35 -1.82 5.94
N ARG A 62 0.34 -1.09 5.49
CA ARG A 62 -0.07 0.18 6.08
C ARG A 62 -1.50 0.05 6.56
N ASP A 63 -1.64 0.15 7.87
CA ASP A 63 -2.92 0.14 8.54
C ASP A 63 -3.57 1.53 8.52
N GLY A 64 -4.91 1.56 8.50
CA GLY A 64 -5.72 2.78 8.56
C GLY A 64 -6.18 3.31 7.20
N ALA A 65 -7.21 4.14 7.25
CA ALA A 65 -7.93 4.64 6.07
C ALA A 65 -7.21 5.75 5.29
N ASP A 66 -6.31 6.51 5.92
CA ASP A 66 -5.78 7.78 5.35
C ASP A 66 -4.98 7.60 4.04
N GLY A 67 -4.38 6.44 3.83
CA GLY A 67 -3.67 6.10 2.60
C GLY A 67 -4.66 5.87 1.48
N ILE A 68 -5.61 4.97 1.72
CA ILE A 68 -6.67 4.65 0.78
C ILE A 68 -7.50 5.89 0.42
N ARG A 69 -7.80 6.77 1.40
CA ARG A 69 -8.45 8.08 1.15
C ARG A 69 -7.77 8.89 0.06
N ARG A 70 -6.43 8.92 0.06
CA ARG A 70 -5.64 9.64 -0.95
C ARG A 70 -5.68 8.96 -2.31
N LEU A 71 -5.94 7.65 -2.37
CA LEU A 71 -5.99 6.89 -3.63
C LEU A 71 -7.34 6.98 -4.34
N ILE A 72 -8.43 7.20 -3.60
CA ILE A 72 -9.80 7.19 -4.15
C ILE A 72 -9.96 8.20 -5.30
N SER A 73 -9.40 9.40 -5.15
CA SER A 73 -9.52 10.47 -6.15
C SER A 73 -8.26 10.66 -7.01
N ALA A 74 -7.34 9.70 -7.00
CA ALA A 74 -6.05 9.81 -7.68
C ALA A 74 -6.01 8.97 -8.95
N ASP A 75 -5.14 9.36 -9.88
CA ASP A 75 -4.91 8.67 -11.14
C ASP A 75 -3.69 7.72 -11.06
N ARG A 76 -2.69 8.09 -10.24
CA ARG A 76 -1.40 7.39 -10.16
C ARG A 76 -0.90 7.27 -8.73
N LEU A 77 -0.27 6.14 -8.43
CA LEU A 77 0.50 5.92 -7.20
C LEU A 77 1.90 5.44 -7.54
N LEU A 78 2.92 6.15 -7.04
CA LEU A 78 4.31 5.72 -7.08
C LEU A 78 4.78 5.38 -5.66
N LEU A 79 5.24 4.15 -5.49
CA LEU A 79 5.84 3.66 -4.26
C LEU A 79 7.32 3.37 -4.45
N SER A 80 8.13 3.68 -3.45
CA SER A 80 9.49 3.16 -3.40
C SER A 80 9.96 2.86 -1.98
N TRP A 81 10.81 1.84 -1.86
CA TRP A 81 11.30 1.29 -0.59
C TRP A 81 12.70 0.73 -0.76
N ARG A 82 13.40 0.43 0.34
CA ARG A 82 14.77 -0.12 0.30
C ARG A 82 14.79 -1.60 0.65
N PHE A 83 15.47 -2.42 -0.15
CA PHE A 83 15.65 -3.84 0.18
C PHE A 83 16.71 -4.08 1.26
N GLY A 84 17.56 -3.09 1.52
CA GLY A 84 18.61 -3.09 2.56
C GLY A 84 19.55 -1.89 2.41
N LEU A 85 20.62 -1.84 3.21
CA LEU A 85 21.57 -0.73 3.18
C LEU A 85 22.32 -0.67 1.83
N LEU A 86 22.63 -1.82 1.24
CA LEU A 86 23.41 -1.97 0.00
C LEU A 86 22.60 -2.48 -1.20
N SER A 87 21.38 -3.01 -0.99
CA SER A 87 20.63 -3.83 -1.96
C SER A 87 19.64 -3.05 -2.85
N GLY A 88 19.90 -1.77 -3.13
CA GLY A 88 19.09 -0.97 -4.04
C GLY A 88 17.70 -0.58 -3.52
N ARG A 89 16.89 0.03 -4.40
CA ARG A 89 15.55 0.55 -4.11
C ARG A 89 14.52 -0.15 -4.99
N GLY A 90 13.48 -0.70 -4.37
CA GLY A 90 12.29 -1.19 -5.07
C GLY A 90 11.40 -0.01 -5.45
N LYS A 91 10.73 -0.14 -6.59
CA LYS A 91 9.77 0.83 -7.08
C LYS A 91 8.56 0.10 -7.64
N ALA A 92 7.38 0.66 -7.45
CA ALA A 92 6.16 0.23 -8.08
C ALA A 92 5.35 1.45 -8.49
N GLU A 93 4.72 1.38 -9.65
CA GLU A 93 3.78 2.37 -10.15
C GLU A 93 2.45 1.67 -10.42
N PHE A 94 1.37 2.29 -9.97
CA PHE A 94 0.01 1.81 -10.15
C PHE A 94 -0.82 2.86 -10.86
N ASP A 95 -1.55 2.41 -11.88
CA ASP A 95 -2.69 3.13 -12.44
C ASP A 95 -3.89 2.91 -11.51
N LEU A 96 -4.55 4.00 -11.11
CA LEU A 96 -5.64 3.97 -10.13
C LEU A 96 -7.02 4.12 -10.78
N ALA A 97 -7.13 3.99 -12.11
CA ALA A 97 -8.42 4.02 -12.79
C ALA A 97 -9.40 3.00 -12.17
N GLY A 98 -10.56 3.49 -11.72
CA GLY A 98 -11.61 2.68 -11.11
C GLY A 98 -11.39 2.30 -9.65
N VAL A 99 -10.35 2.81 -8.97
CA VAL A 99 -10.09 2.52 -7.55
C VAL A 99 -11.23 3.00 -6.64
N GLU A 100 -11.81 4.17 -6.90
CA GLU A 100 -12.98 4.65 -6.14
C GLU A 100 -14.13 3.64 -6.12
N GLU A 101 -14.50 3.14 -7.31
CA GLU A 101 -15.59 2.17 -7.44
C GLU A 101 -15.24 0.86 -6.73
N ALA A 102 -14.01 0.37 -6.90
CA ALA A 102 -13.54 -0.84 -6.24
C ALA A 102 -13.59 -0.72 -4.70
N VAL A 103 -13.12 0.40 -4.16
CA VAL A 103 -13.16 0.69 -2.72
C VAL A 103 -14.60 0.82 -2.22
N GLY A 104 -15.51 1.42 -2.98
CA GLY A 104 -16.94 1.49 -2.65
C GLY A 104 -17.59 0.11 -2.56
N ARG A 105 -17.25 -0.81 -3.49
CA ARG A 105 -17.71 -2.20 -3.44
C ARG A 105 -17.16 -2.93 -2.21
N ILE A 106 -15.86 -2.76 -1.91
CA ILE A 106 -15.21 -3.34 -0.73
C ILE A 106 -15.87 -2.83 0.56
N ALA A 107 -16.12 -1.52 0.67
CA ALA A 107 -16.76 -0.90 1.83
C ALA A 107 -18.17 -1.48 2.07
N THR A 108 -18.94 -1.65 0.99
CA THR A 108 -20.27 -2.29 1.01
C THR A 108 -20.16 -3.73 1.52
N THR A 109 -19.23 -4.53 1.00
CA THR A 109 -19.03 -5.92 1.42
C THR A 109 -18.62 -6.04 2.89
N CYS A 110 -17.81 -5.11 3.40
CA CYS A 110 -17.41 -5.10 4.81
C CYS A 110 -18.42 -4.43 5.75
N ASN A 111 -19.53 -3.90 5.23
CA ASN A 111 -20.48 -3.09 6.00
C ASN A 111 -19.78 -1.95 6.78
N THR A 112 -18.93 -1.19 6.08
CA THR A 112 -18.21 -0.06 6.64
C THR A 112 -18.39 1.16 5.75
N LYS A 113 -18.13 2.36 6.31
CA LYS A 113 -18.07 3.59 5.51
C LYS A 113 -16.87 3.53 4.57
N LEU A 114 -16.95 4.28 3.47
CA LEU A 114 -15.78 4.60 2.66
C LEU A 114 -14.66 5.12 3.58
N PRO A 115 -13.39 4.78 3.27
CA PRO A 115 -12.22 5.21 4.01
C PRO A 115 -12.32 6.65 4.43
#